data_AF-A0A3D2AZE2-F1
#
_entry.id   AF-A0A3D2AZE2-F1
#
_cell.length_a   1.000
_cell.length_b   1.000
_cell.length_c   1.000
_cell.angle_alpha   90.00
_cell.angle_beta   90.00
_cell.angle_gamma   90.00
#
_symmetry.space_group_name_H-M   'P 1'
#
loop_
_entity.id
_entity.type
_entity.pdbx_description
1 polymer ?
#
loop_
_entity_poly.entity_id
_entity_poly.type
_entity_poly.pdbx_seq_one_letter_code
_entity_poly.pdbx_strand_id
1 'polypeptide(L)'
;MTAGWTFITRVSAAAILVVALLAVPQRVVTQELPLAPMRASGQSVTAAYEGWFRTPDGQIHLLVGYFNRNTEEVLDIPVGPDNRIEPGGPDYGQPTHFLPRRAWGVFSINVPSDFSGQTLTWTIVANGQLTQVPMGLDPLWEVEPYLEPAQGNTPPQVKFISSGEFHHGPPLGISAEYETAVDASLTLTLWATDDGQVDPNRRVLEGAPVRIRWSKYRGGG
;
A
#
# COMPACT_ATOMS: atom_id res chain seq x y z
N MET A 1 -1.09 35.57 -89.95
CA MET A 1 -2.03 35.51 -88.79
C MET A 1 -1.75 34.21 -88.08
N THR A 2 -1.55 34.29 -86.78
CA THR A 2 -0.59 33.52 -85.95
C THR A 2 -1.15 32.23 -85.35
N ALA A 3 -0.28 31.22 -85.28
CA ALA A 3 -0.42 30.03 -84.43
C ALA A 3 -0.12 30.36 -82.95
N GLY A 4 -0.67 29.58 -82.02
CA GLY A 4 -0.32 29.63 -80.61
C GLY A 4 -0.53 28.28 -79.92
N TRP A 5 0.56 27.66 -79.49
CA TRP A 5 0.60 26.49 -78.59
C TRP A 5 0.58 26.97 -77.13
N THR A 6 -0.05 26.22 -76.21
CA THR A 6 0.39 26.22 -74.80
C THR A 6 -0.05 24.98 -73.99
N PHE A 7 0.98 24.21 -73.60
CA PHE A 7 1.27 23.46 -72.38
C PHE A 7 0.21 22.80 -71.48
N ILE A 8 0.53 21.53 -71.15
CA ILE A 8 0.02 20.68 -70.07
C ILE A 8 0.48 21.20 -68.70
N THR A 9 -0.39 21.14 -67.69
CA THR A 9 0.04 20.87 -66.30
C THR A 9 -1.04 20.12 -65.52
N ARG A 10 -0.69 18.94 -65.00
CA ARG A 10 -1.44 18.18 -63.99
C ARG A 10 -1.14 18.75 -62.61
N VAL A 11 -2.13 18.89 -61.73
CA VAL A 11 -1.92 18.80 -60.27
C VAL A 11 -3.12 18.07 -59.65
N SER A 12 -2.88 16.85 -59.18
CA SER A 12 -3.72 16.16 -58.21
C SER A 12 -3.40 16.69 -56.81
N ALA A 13 -4.41 16.98 -55.98
CA ALA A 13 -4.24 17.24 -54.55
C ALA A 13 -5.38 16.48 -53.82
N ALA A 14 -5.14 15.24 -53.38
CA ALA A 14 -4.53 14.88 -52.09
C ALA A 14 -5.53 15.03 -50.92
N ALA A 15 -6.07 13.89 -50.50
CA ALA A 15 -6.93 13.72 -49.33
C ALA A 15 -6.15 14.05 -48.04
N ILE A 16 -6.72 14.92 -47.20
CA ILE A 16 -6.21 15.17 -45.85
C ILE A 16 -6.91 14.20 -44.91
N LEU A 17 -6.23 13.10 -44.59
CA LEU A 17 -6.60 12.23 -43.48
C LEU A 17 -5.99 12.82 -42.20
N VAL A 18 -6.81 13.48 -41.39
CA VAL A 18 -6.41 13.92 -40.05
C VAL A 18 -6.38 12.69 -39.14
N VAL A 19 -5.18 12.16 -38.89
CA VAL A 19 -4.98 11.17 -37.83
C VAL A 19 -4.81 11.93 -36.53
N ALA A 20 -5.89 12.01 -35.74
CA ALA A 20 -5.80 12.44 -34.35
C ALA A 20 -5.10 11.33 -33.55
N LEU A 21 -3.79 11.46 -33.35
CA LEU A 21 -3.06 10.66 -32.36
C LEU A 21 -3.57 11.05 -30.97
N LEU A 22 -4.44 10.23 -30.39
CA LEU A 22 -4.71 10.27 -28.96
C LEU A 22 -3.41 9.84 -28.26
N ALA A 23 -2.68 10.81 -27.70
CA ALA A 23 -1.53 10.55 -26.85
C ALA A 23 -2.01 9.92 -25.54
N VAL A 24 -2.20 8.59 -25.54
CA VAL A 24 -2.38 7.83 -24.31
C VAL A 24 -1.02 7.77 -23.63
N PRO A 25 -0.84 8.33 -22.41
CA PRO A 25 0.42 8.22 -21.70
C PRO A 25 0.71 6.73 -21.45
N GLN A 26 1.72 6.19 -22.10
CA GLN A 26 2.15 4.82 -21.87
C GLN A 26 2.80 4.76 -20.49
N ARG A 27 2.12 4.10 -19.54
CA ARG A 27 2.69 3.81 -18.21
C ARG A 27 3.81 2.79 -18.40
N VAL A 28 5.04 3.16 -18.03
CA VAL A 28 6.20 2.27 -18.14
C VAL A 28 6.13 1.22 -17.04
N VAL A 29 5.89 -0.03 -17.43
CA VAL A 29 6.14 -1.18 -16.55
C VAL A 29 7.66 -1.32 -16.45
N THR A 30 8.25 -0.80 -15.37
CA THR A 30 9.69 -0.86 -15.18
C THR A 30 10.05 -2.25 -14.65
N GLN A 31 10.82 -3.02 -15.42
CA GLN A 31 11.41 -4.26 -14.92
C GLN A 31 12.56 -3.90 -13.97
N GLU A 32 12.36 -4.13 -12.67
CA GLU A 32 13.37 -3.80 -11.66
C GLU A 32 14.48 -4.84 -11.61
N LEU A 33 15.73 -4.38 -11.59
CA LEU A 33 16.91 -5.24 -11.45
C LEU A 33 17.04 -5.69 -9.98
N PRO A 34 17.24 -6.99 -9.68
CA PRO A 34 17.37 -7.51 -8.32
C PRO A 34 18.46 -6.87 -7.45
N LEU A 35 19.43 -6.19 -8.06
CA LEU A 35 20.61 -5.58 -7.42
C LEU A 35 20.72 -4.07 -7.72
N ALA A 36 19.62 -3.41 -8.07
CA ALA A 36 19.65 -1.96 -8.26
C ALA A 36 20.09 -1.26 -6.95
N PRO A 37 21.02 -0.29 -7.01
CA PRO A 37 21.43 0.45 -5.84
C PRO A 37 20.24 1.18 -5.21
N MET A 38 20.25 1.26 -3.88
CA MET A 38 19.29 2.06 -3.11
C MET A 38 19.43 3.54 -3.51
N ARG A 39 18.31 4.25 -3.64
CA ARG A 39 18.30 5.68 -3.97
C ARG A 39 17.54 6.47 -2.90
N ALA A 40 17.93 7.73 -2.73
CA ALA A 40 17.26 8.64 -1.80
C ALA A 40 15.80 8.93 -2.19
N SER A 41 15.53 9.09 -3.49
CA SER A 41 14.23 9.47 -4.04
C SER A 41 14.02 8.94 -5.47
N GLY A 42 12.80 9.11 -6.00
CA GLY A 42 12.45 8.85 -7.39
C GLY A 42 12.18 7.38 -7.73
N GLN A 43 12.12 6.50 -6.72
CA GLN A 43 11.81 5.09 -6.89
C GLN A 43 10.34 4.79 -6.62
N SER A 44 9.92 3.58 -7.00
CA SER A 44 8.58 3.06 -6.81
C SER A 44 8.25 2.76 -5.34
N VAL A 45 6.96 2.64 -5.06
CA VAL A 45 6.43 1.98 -3.86
C VAL A 45 5.83 0.65 -4.33
N THR A 46 6.26 -0.47 -3.77
CA THR A 46 5.66 -1.79 -4.03
C THR A 46 4.64 -2.12 -2.96
N ALA A 47 3.41 -2.39 -3.39
CA ALA A 47 2.42 -3.06 -2.57
C ALA A 47 2.90 -4.48 -2.23
N ALA A 48 2.74 -4.91 -0.98
CA ALA A 48 3.16 -6.22 -0.49
C ALA A 48 1.95 -6.95 0.12
N TYR A 49 1.56 -8.07 -0.47
CA TYR A 49 0.59 -8.97 0.14
C TYR A 49 1.35 -9.86 1.12
N GLU A 50 0.99 -9.76 2.40
CA GLU A 50 1.67 -10.50 3.48
C GLU A 50 0.98 -11.85 3.74
N GLY A 51 -0.26 -12.03 3.27
CA GLY A 51 -1.07 -13.22 3.46
C GLY A 51 -2.48 -12.90 3.94
N TRP A 52 -3.22 -13.91 4.35
CA TRP A 52 -4.56 -13.75 4.92
C TRP A 52 -4.69 -14.51 6.23
N PHE A 53 -5.62 -14.08 7.08
CA PHE A 53 -5.86 -14.69 8.38
C PHE A 53 -7.33 -14.64 8.76
N ARG A 54 -7.70 -15.43 9.77
CA ARG A 54 -9.02 -15.39 10.41
C ARG A 54 -8.92 -14.80 11.80
N THR A 55 -9.86 -13.96 12.15
CA THR A 55 -10.08 -13.52 13.53
C THR A 55 -10.84 -14.59 14.31
N PRO A 56 -10.82 -14.56 15.66
CA PRO A 56 -11.54 -15.55 16.48
C PRO A 56 -13.05 -15.63 16.24
N ASP A 57 -13.68 -14.54 15.80
CA ASP A 57 -15.10 -14.48 15.41
C ASP A 57 -15.36 -14.96 13.98
N GLY A 58 -14.32 -15.42 13.27
CA GLY A 58 -14.42 -16.07 11.96
C GLY A 58 -14.36 -15.13 10.75
N GLN A 59 -14.19 -13.82 10.96
CA GLN A 59 -13.98 -12.89 9.85
C GLN A 59 -12.66 -13.17 9.14
N ILE A 60 -12.63 -12.91 7.83
CA ILE A 60 -11.46 -13.17 6.99
C ILE A 60 -10.82 -11.84 6.64
N HIS A 61 -9.52 -11.73 6.84
CA HIS A 61 -8.78 -10.52 6.56
C HIS A 61 -7.61 -10.78 5.63
N LEU A 62 -7.45 -9.91 4.63
CA LEU A 62 -6.22 -9.83 3.83
C LEU A 62 -5.25 -8.87 4.53
N LEU A 63 -4.01 -9.31 4.78
CA LEU A 63 -2.97 -8.51 5.42
C LEU A 63 -2.03 -7.92 4.38
N VAL A 64 -1.82 -6.61 4.47
CA VAL A 64 -1.14 -5.87 3.41
C VAL A 64 -0.13 -4.89 3.98
N GLY A 65 1.05 -4.85 3.38
CA GLY A 65 2.15 -3.94 3.66
C GLY A 65 2.62 -3.22 2.40
N TYR A 66 3.68 -2.43 2.51
CA TYR A 66 4.34 -1.86 1.34
C TYR A 66 5.85 -1.73 1.55
N PHE A 67 6.58 -1.60 0.44
CA PHE A 67 7.98 -1.22 0.43
C PHE A 67 8.17 0.06 -0.38
N ASN A 68 8.44 1.17 0.31
CA ASN A 68 8.93 2.38 -0.33
C ASN A 68 10.43 2.18 -0.58
N ARG A 69 10.82 2.08 -1.86
CA ARG A 69 12.20 1.79 -2.24
C ARG A 69 13.16 2.93 -1.92
N ASN A 70 12.63 4.14 -1.81
CA ASN A 70 13.38 5.32 -1.45
C ASN A 70 13.94 5.20 -0.04
N THR A 71 15.17 5.70 0.17
CA THR A 71 15.80 5.70 1.50
C THR A 71 15.40 6.91 2.33
N GLU A 72 14.96 7.99 1.69
CA GLU A 72 14.67 9.28 2.35
C GLU A 72 13.30 9.85 1.94
N GLU A 73 12.90 9.71 0.67
CA GLU A 73 11.64 10.27 0.17
C GLU A 73 10.40 9.64 0.82
N VAL A 74 9.61 10.50 1.44
CA VAL A 74 8.23 10.21 1.89
C VAL A 74 7.29 10.58 0.74
N LEU A 75 6.32 9.71 0.45
CA LEU A 75 5.35 9.94 -0.63
C LEU A 75 3.94 10.06 -0.07
N ASP A 76 3.21 11.09 -0.48
CA ASP A 76 1.78 11.22 -0.24
C ASP A 76 1.02 10.89 -1.54
N ILE A 77 0.33 9.75 -1.55
CA ILE A 77 -0.42 9.27 -2.72
C ILE A 77 -1.88 9.06 -2.29
N PRO A 78 -2.79 10.01 -2.58
CA PRO A 78 -4.18 9.92 -2.16
C PRO A 78 -4.87 8.73 -2.83
N VAL A 79 -5.91 8.20 -2.20
CA VAL A 79 -6.76 7.18 -2.82
C VAL A 79 -7.31 7.71 -4.14
N GLY A 80 -7.16 6.92 -5.21
CA GLY A 80 -7.50 7.34 -6.56
C GLY A 80 -6.77 6.54 -7.63
N PRO A 81 -6.63 7.07 -8.86
CA PRO A 81 -6.04 6.33 -9.99
C PRO A 81 -4.66 5.73 -9.74
N ASP A 82 -3.87 6.36 -8.87
CA ASP A 82 -2.49 5.99 -8.55
C ASP A 82 -2.35 5.29 -7.18
N ASN A 83 -3.44 5.10 -6.44
CA ASN A 83 -3.50 4.31 -5.22
C ASN A 83 -4.92 3.75 -5.06
N ARG A 84 -5.17 2.56 -5.63
CA ARG A 84 -6.51 1.96 -5.69
C ARG A 84 -6.47 0.47 -5.47
N ILE A 85 -7.51 -0.04 -4.84
CA ILE A 85 -7.77 -1.47 -4.68
C ILE A 85 -9.03 -1.83 -5.46
N GLU A 86 -8.97 -2.85 -6.30
CA GLU A 86 -10.04 -3.25 -7.21
C GLU A 86 -10.20 -4.78 -7.21
N PRO A 87 -11.39 -5.33 -7.50
CA PRO A 87 -12.66 -4.66 -7.79
C PRO A 87 -13.30 -4.01 -6.53
N GLY A 88 -14.34 -3.18 -6.73
CA GLY A 88 -15.19 -2.64 -5.66
C GLY A 88 -14.69 -1.38 -4.94
N GLY A 89 -13.46 -0.92 -5.21
CA GLY A 89 -12.86 0.23 -4.52
C GLY A 89 -13.18 1.59 -5.16
N PRO A 90 -12.23 2.54 -5.18
CA PRO A 90 -10.78 2.35 -4.98
C PRO A 90 -10.32 2.32 -3.52
N ASP A 91 -11.17 2.67 -2.55
CA ASP A 91 -10.81 2.77 -1.12
C ASP A 91 -11.20 1.51 -0.34
N TYR A 92 -10.22 0.85 0.25
CA TYR A 92 -10.37 -0.26 1.19
C TYR A 92 -9.61 0.00 2.49
N GLY A 93 -9.35 1.28 2.80
CA GLY A 93 -8.64 1.67 4.00
C GLY A 93 -7.17 1.97 3.80
N GLN A 94 -6.57 1.66 2.64
CA GLN A 94 -5.12 1.68 2.41
C GLN A 94 -4.42 3.00 2.77
N PRO A 95 -3.10 2.98 3.10
CA PRO A 95 -2.37 4.19 3.45
C PRO A 95 -2.34 5.17 2.28
N THR A 96 -2.28 6.47 2.61
CA THR A 96 -1.98 7.53 1.64
C THR A 96 -0.65 8.21 1.94
N HIS A 97 0.04 7.82 3.02
CA HIS A 97 1.33 8.35 3.42
C HIS A 97 2.34 7.21 3.53
N PHE A 98 3.37 7.24 2.67
CA PHE A 98 4.32 6.16 2.48
C PHE A 98 5.69 6.58 2.98
N LEU A 99 6.02 6.16 4.20
CA LEU A 99 7.34 6.37 4.79
C LEU A 99 8.40 5.53 4.05
N PRO A 100 9.68 5.94 4.08
CA PRO A 100 10.77 5.15 3.53
C PRO A 100 10.80 3.72 4.07
N ARG A 101 11.32 2.82 3.23
CA ARG A 101 11.59 1.41 3.56
C ARG A 101 10.32 0.57 3.70
N ARG A 102 10.44 -0.55 4.42
CA ARG A 102 9.41 -1.58 4.54
C ARG A 102 8.48 -1.23 5.68
N ALA A 103 7.19 -1.31 5.39
CA ALA A 103 6.12 -1.24 6.36
C ALA A 103 5.31 -2.54 6.24
N TRP A 104 5.49 -3.45 7.19
CA TRP A 104 4.83 -4.75 7.22
C TRP A 104 3.42 -4.62 7.79
N GLY A 105 2.45 -5.31 7.18
CA GLY A 105 1.11 -5.49 7.75
C GLY A 105 0.42 -4.20 8.20
N VAL A 106 0.58 -3.11 7.44
CA VAL A 106 0.12 -1.77 7.83
C VAL A 106 -1.38 -1.58 7.76
N PHE A 107 -2.10 -2.47 7.07
CA PHE A 107 -3.56 -2.51 7.07
C PHE A 107 -4.12 -3.88 6.75
N SER A 108 -5.37 -4.09 7.12
CA SER A 108 -6.11 -5.31 6.85
C SER A 108 -7.42 -5.00 6.12
N ILE A 109 -7.81 -5.85 5.18
CA ILE A 109 -9.07 -5.73 4.46
C ILE A 109 -9.99 -6.87 4.89
N ASN A 110 -11.12 -6.56 5.52
CA ASN A 110 -12.16 -7.55 5.79
C ASN A 110 -12.83 -7.97 4.48
N VAL A 111 -12.89 -9.28 4.22
CA VAL A 111 -13.53 -9.84 3.03
C VAL A 111 -14.68 -10.76 3.42
N PRO A 112 -15.71 -10.90 2.56
CA PRO A 112 -16.82 -11.81 2.79
C PRO A 112 -16.39 -13.27 3.02
N SER A 113 -17.20 -14.05 3.72
CA SER A 113 -16.92 -15.47 3.98
C SER A 113 -16.84 -16.32 2.70
N ASP A 114 -17.48 -15.88 1.61
CA ASP A 114 -17.51 -16.51 0.29
C ASP A 114 -16.45 -15.93 -0.68
N PHE A 115 -15.43 -15.24 -0.18
CA PHE A 115 -14.36 -14.64 -0.98
C PHE A 115 -13.41 -15.67 -1.65
N SER A 116 -13.60 -16.97 -1.40
CA SER A 116 -12.80 -18.02 -2.04
C SER A 116 -12.86 -17.95 -3.57
N GLY A 117 -11.70 -18.01 -4.23
CA GLY A 117 -11.58 -17.89 -5.68
C GLY A 117 -11.71 -16.47 -6.22
N GLN A 118 -11.94 -15.48 -5.36
CA GLN A 118 -11.93 -14.05 -5.71
C GLN A 118 -10.55 -13.45 -5.42
N THR A 119 -10.30 -12.26 -5.97
CA THR A 119 -9.02 -11.56 -5.80
C THR A 119 -9.25 -10.06 -5.76
N LEU A 120 -8.63 -9.39 -4.78
CA LEU A 120 -8.45 -7.94 -4.78
C LEU A 120 -7.05 -7.63 -5.29
N THR A 121 -6.88 -6.56 -6.06
CA THR A 121 -5.59 -6.10 -6.57
C THR A 121 -5.33 -4.69 -6.06
N TRP A 122 -4.25 -4.51 -5.30
CA TRP A 122 -3.80 -3.17 -4.94
C TRP A 122 -2.82 -2.66 -5.98
N THR A 123 -3.13 -1.51 -6.58
CA THR A 123 -2.29 -0.80 -7.53
C THR A 123 -1.75 0.49 -6.92
N ILE A 124 -0.44 0.69 -6.99
CA ILE A 124 0.23 1.93 -6.61
C ILE A 124 1.05 2.46 -7.80
N VAL A 125 0.94 3.74 -8.09
CA VAL A 125 1.81 4.44 -9.04
C VAL A 125 2.56 5.52 -8.27
N ALA A 126 3.86 5.33 -8.13
CA ALA A 126 4.76 6.27 -7.47
C ALA A 126 5.88 6.66 -8.43
N ASN A 127 6.18 7.96 -8.56
CA ASN A 127 7.23 8.43 -9.46
C ASN A 127 7.11 7.87 -10.89
N GLY A 128 5.88 7.80 -11.40
CA GLY A 128 5.54 7.25 -12.73
C GLY A 128 5.67 5.72 -12.87
N GLN A 129 6.04 5.01 -11.80
CA GLN A 129 6.26 3.57 -11.79
C GLN A 129 5.07 2.86 -11.14
N LEU A 130 4.44 1.96 -11.91
CA LEU A 130 3.29 1.19 -11.47
C LEU A 130 3.73 -0.12 -10.81
N THR A 131 3.14 -0.42 -9.65
CA THR A 131 3.25 -1.71 -8.97
C THR A 131 1.85 -2.24 -8.67
N GLN A 132 1.70 -3.56 -8.70
CA GLN A 132 0.44 -4.25 -8.42
C GLN A 132 0.70 -5.50 -7.62
N VAL A 133 -0.21 -5.81 -6.69
CA VAL A 133 -0.21 -7.09 -5.99
C VAL A 133 -1.63 -7.67 -5.92
N PRO A 134 -1.86 -8.90 -6.44
CA PRO A 134 -3.11 -9.62 -6.22
C PRO A 134 -3.14 -10.22 -4.81
N MET A 135 -4.32 -10.24 -4.21
CA MET A 135 -4.56 -10.65 -2.82
C MET A 135 -5.79 -11.58 -2.81
N GLY A 136 -5.59 -12.82 -2.37
CA GLY A 136 -6.61 -13.86 -2.36
C GLY A 136 -6.33 -14.92 -1.30
N LEU A 137 -7.24 -15.88 -1.13
CA LEU A 137 -7.22 -16.85 -0.04
C LEU A 137 -6.50 -18.16 -0.40
N ASP A 138 -5.36 -18.07 -1.07
CA ASP A 138 -4.53 -19.26 -1.33
C ASP A 138 -4.07 -19.84 0.03
N PRO A 139 -4.32 -21.13 0.34
CA PRO A 139 -3.92 -21.74 1.61
C PRO A 139 -2.42 -21.67 1.91
N LEU A 140 -1.57 -21.54 0.89
CA LEU A 140 -0.12 -21.36 1.08
C LEU A 140 0.26 -19.99 1.65
N TRP A 141 -0.70 -19.05 1.68
CA TRP A 141 -0.55 -17.69 2.17
C TRP A 141 -1.39 -17.42 3.43
N GLU A 142 -1.93 -18.45 4.07
CA GLU A 142 -2.56 -18.30 5.39
C GLU A 142 -1.47 -18.02 6.43
N VAL A 143 -1.69 -16.99 7.26
CA VAL A 143 -0.76 -16.56 8.30
C VAL A 143 -1.43 -16.57 9.66
N GLU A 144 -0.63 -16.76 10.71
CA GLU A 144 -1.05 -16.74 12.12
C GLU A 144 -0.48 -15.50 12.81
N PRO A 145 -1.08 -14.31 12.66
CA PRO A 145 -0.42 -13.08 13.06
C PRO A 145 -0.54 -12.79 14.57
N TYR A 146 -1.23 -13.66 15.32
CA TYR A 146 -1.49 -13.51 16.76
C TYR A 146 -0.66 -14.44 17.64
N LEU A 147 0.01 -15.43 17.05
CA LEU A 147 0.80 -16.42 17.78
C LEU A 147 1.88 -16.97 16.88
N GLU A 148 3.11 -17.00 17.37
CA GLU A 148 4.17 -17.82 16.77
C GLU A 148 4.06 -19.25 17.34
N PRO A 149 3.55 -20.24 16.61
CA PRO A 149 3.23 -21.55 17.16
C PRO A 149 4.47 -22.32 17.64
N ALA A 150 5.64 -22.03 17.07
CA ALA A 150 6.89 -22.71 17.43
C ALA A 150 7.41 -22.31 18.81
N GLN A 151 7.13 -21.09 19.27
CA GLN A 151 7.70 -20.52 20.50
C GLN A 151 6.65 -20.07 21.51
N GLY A 152 5.38 -19.99 21.10
CA GLY A 152 4.30 -19.46 21.94
C GLY A 152 4.35 -17.95 22.13
N ASN A 153 5.17 -17.24 21.35
CA ASN A 153 5.32 -15.79 21.42
C ASN A 153 4.09 -15.09 20.83
N THR A 154 3.59 -14.05 21.50
CA THR A 154 2.46 -13.25 21.02
C THR A 154 2.89 -11.83 20.65
N PRO A 155 2.19 -11.13 19.73
CA PRO A 155 2.50 -9.73 19.45
C PRO A 155 2.30 -8.85 20.68
N PRO A 156 3.04 -7.73 20.79
CA PRO A 156 2.80 -6.74 21.83
C PRO A 156 1.38 -6.20 21.73
N GLN A 157 0.82 -5.85 22.89
CA GLN A 157 -0.54 -5.37 23.02
C GLN A 157 -0.55 -3.89 23.36
N VAL A 158 -1.49 -3.14 22.79
CA VAL A 158 -1.68 -1.71 23.04
C VAL A 158 -3.14 -1.36 23.25
N LYS A 159 -3.40 -0.35 24.08
CA LYS A 159 -4.72 0.30 24.16
C LYS A 159 -4.56 1.81 24.22
N PHE A 160 -5.58 2.51 23.74
CA PHE A 160 -5.60 3.98 23.66
C PHE A 160 -6.59 4.62 24.63
N ILE A 161 -7.43 3.80 25.27
CA ILE A 161 -8.40 4.21 26.29
C ILE A 161 -8.10 3.40 27.55
N SER A 162 -8.02 4.05 28.72
CA SER A 162 -7.60 3.39 29.96
C SER A 162 -8.50 2.20 30.35
N SER A 163 -9.81 2.34 30.15
CA SER A 163 -10.82 1.31 30.35
C SER A 163 -11.15 0.50 29.08
N GLY A 164 -10.42 0.70 27.98
CA GLY A 164 -10.63 0.00 26.72
C GLY A 164 -9.92 -1.35 26.67
N GLU A 165 -10.26 -2.12 25.64
CA GLU A 165 -9.65 -3.41 25.33
C GLU A 165 -8.24 -3.24 24.75
N PHE A 166 -7.41 -4.26 24.95
CA PHE A 166 -6.12 -4.35 24.28
C PHE A 166 -6.29 -4.81 22.83
N HIS A 167 -5.57 -4.14 21.94
CA HIS A 167 -5.38 -4.53 20.55
C HIS A 167 -3.99 -5.15 20.39
N HIS A 168 -3.87 -6.15 19.54
CA HIS A 168 -2.61 -6.79 19.20
C HIS A 168 -2.70 -7.35 17.78
N GLY A 169 -1.56 -7.71 17.19
CA GLY A 169 -1.51 -8.21 15.84
C GLY A 169 -1.84 -7.13 14.79
N PRO A 170 -2.39 -7.53 13.63
CA PRO A 170 -2.68 -6.61 12.53
C PRO A 170 -3.76 -5.58 12.88
N PRO A 171 -3.75 -4.40 12.24
CA PRO A 171 -4.78 -3.39 12.45
C PRO A 171 -6.14 -3.87 11.94
N LEU A 172 -7.16 -3.76 12.80
CA LEU A 172 -8.56 -4.12 12.54
C LEU A 172 -9.47 -2.90 12.76
N GLY A 173 -9.28 -1.84 11.98
CA GLY A 173 -10.07 -0.61 12.06
C GLY A 173 -9.46 0.47 12.96
N ILE A 174 -10.31 1.37 13.46
CA ILE A 174 -9.91 2.53 14.27
C ILE A 174 -10.08 2.20 15.76
N SER A 175 -8.99 2.33 16.53
CA SER A 175 -8.99 2.03 17.97
C SER A 175 -9.45 3.17 18.86
N ALA A 176 -9.31 4.43 18.41
CA ALA A 176 -9.74 5.61 19.14
C ALA A 176 -9.87 6.80 18.19
N GLU A 177 -10.84 7.67 18.47
CA GLU A 177 -11.06 8.93 17.76
C GLU A 177 -10.83 10.09 18.72
N TYR A 178 -10.28 11.18 18.19
CA TYR A 178 -9.94 12.38 18.94
C TYR A 178 -10.31 13.60 18.11
N GLU A 179 -10.77 14.64 18.79
CA GLU A 179 -11.06 15.94 18.19
C GLU A 179 -10.16 17.01 18.80
N THR A 180 -9.66 17.92 17.95
CA THR A 180 -8.89 19.08 18.38
C THR A 180 -9.10 20.22 17.39
N ALA A 181 -8.80 21.45 17.80
CA ALA A 181 -8.77 22.59 16.89
C ALA A 181 -7.49 22.57 16.03
N VAL A 182 -7.54 23.22 14.86
CA VAL A 182 -6.33 23.47 14.05
C VAL A 182 -5.31 24.22 14.90
N ASP A 183 -4.03 23.83 14.79
CA ASP A 183 -2.88 24.34 15.56
C ASP A 183 -2.92 24.10 17.08
N ALA A 184 -3.95 23.43 17.61
CA ALA A 184 -3.97 23.02 19.01
C ALA A 184 -3.23 21.69 19.21
N SER A 185 -2.37 21.64 20.23
CA SER A 185 -1.67 20.40 20.61
C SER A 185 -2.66 19.36 21.16
N LEU A 186 -2.58 18.14 20.66
CA LEU A 186 -3.36 16.99 21.14
C LEU A 186 -2.43 15.99 21.83
N THR A 187 -2.71 15.66 23.09
CA THR A 187 -1.99 14.61 23.82
C THR A 187 -2.60 13.25 23.51
N LEU A 188 -1.81 12.36 22.90
CA LEU A 188 -2.17 10.95 22.71
C LEU A 188 -1.59 10.12 23.85
N THR A 189 -2.45 9.38 24.53
CA THR A 189 -2.05 8.45 25.60
C THR A 189 -2.21 7.02 25.10
N LEU A 190 -1.24 6.16 25.42
CA LEU A 190 -1.30 4.74 25.12
C LEU A 190 -0.75 3.94 26.30
N TRP A 191 -1.24 2.72 26.46
CA TRP A 191 -0.69 1.72 27.36
C TRP A 191 -0.24 0.53 26.52
N ALA A 192 0.98 0.05 26.75
CA ALA A 192 1.55 -1.06 26.03
C ALA A 192 2.04 -2.13 27.01
N THR A 193 1.89 -3.39 26.61
CA THR A 193 2.40 -4.56 27.34
C THR A 193 2.83 -5.63 26.35
N ASP A 194 3.68 -6.54 26.80
CA ASP A 194 4.19 -7.67 26.03
C ASP A 194 4.38 -8.84 27.00
N ASP A 195 4.28 -10.07 26.51
CA ASP A 195 4.44 -11.26 27.36
C ASP A 195 5.91 -11.52 27.74
N GLY A 196 6.86 -10.81 27.12
CA GLY A 196 8.29 -10.95 27.36
C GLY A 196 8.86 -12.27 26.88
N GLN A 197 8.11 -13.05 26.09
CA GLN A 197 8.57 -14.31 25.53
C GLN A 197 9.66 -14.01 24.50
N VAL A 198 10.84 -14.55 24.75
CA VAL A 198 11.99 -14.43 23.86
C VAL A 198 12.54 -15.83 23.58
N ASP A 199 12.91 -16.06 22.33
CA ASP A 199 13.69 -17.24 21.95
C ASP A 199 14.90 -17.36 22.90
N PRO A 200 15.08 -18.51 23.60
CA PRO A 200 16.22 -18.73 24.49
C PRO A 200 17.59 -18.51 23.82
N ASN A 201 17.66 -18.64 22.49
CA ASN A 201 18.88 -18.45 21.70
C ASN A 201 19.05 -17.01 21.21
N ARG A 202 18.06 -16.14 21.39
CA ARG A 202 18.14 -14.73 20.99
C ARG A 202 18.88 -13.94 22.05
N ARG A 203 19.70 -12.99 21.59
CA ARG A 203 20.31 -11.99 22.47
C ARG A 203 19.21 -11.25 23.22
N VAL A 204 19.31 -11.23 24.55
CA VAL A 204 18.41 -10.45 25.42
C VAL A 204 18.37 -9.01 24.94
N LEU A 205 17.16 -8.50 24.68
CA LEU A 205 16.95 -7.09 24.39
C LEU A 205 17.05 -6.32 25.71
N GLU A 206 18.04 -5.43 25.82
CA GLU A 206 18.11 -4.49 26.93
C GLU A 206 17.10 -3.36 26.71
N GLY A 207 16.28 -3.06 27.72
CA GLY A 207 15.32 -1.96 27.69
C GLY A 207 13.87 -2.41 27.90
N ALA A 208 12.93 -1.51 27.59
CA ALA A 208 11.51 -1.81 27.67
C ALA A 208 11.13 -2.90 26.66
N PRO A 209 10.20 -3.81 27.00
CA PRO A 209 9.82 -4.92 26.11
C PRO A 209 9.12 -4.44 24.84
N VAL A 210 8.56 -3.21 24.86
CA VAL A 210 7.86 -2.61 23.71
C VAL A 210 8.54 -1.33 23.27
N ARG A 211 8.69 -1.17 21.95
CA ARG A 211 9.05 0.11 21.32
C ARG A 211 7.85 0.66 20.57
N ILE A 212 7.55 1.93 20.80
CA ILE A 212 6.40 2.60 20.20
C ILE A 212 6.88 3.59 19.14
N ARG A 213 6.20 3.60 17.99
CA ARG A 213 6.39 4.59 16.94
C ARG A 213 5.02 5.09 16.49
N TRP A 214 4.88 6.40 16.44
CA TRP A 214 3.74 7.06 15.80
C TRP A 214 4.11 7.42 14.36
N SER A 215 3.18 7.22 13.45
CA SER A 215 3.33 7.64 12.06
C SER A 215 1.97 8.02 11.49
N LYS A 216 1.96 9.04 10.64
CA LYS A 216 0.81 9.36 9.82
C LYS A 216 0.51 8.18 8.90
N TYR A 217 -0.76 7.77 8.87
CA TYR A 217 -1.22 6.63 8.07
C TYR A 217 -1.89 7.06 6.76
N ARG A 218 -2.86 7.98 6.85
CA ARG A 218 -3.59 8.53 5.69
C ARG A 218 -4.15 9.92 5.95
N GLY A 219 -4.57 10.60 4.88
CA GLY A 219 -5.20 11.92 4.91
C GLY A 219 -4.23 13.09 4.67
N GLY A 220 -4.78 14.29 4.52
CA GLY A 220 -4.01 15.53 4.58
C GLY A 220 -3.66 15.90 6.03
N GLY A 221 -2.67 16.77 6.22
CA GLY A 221 -2.18 17.20 7.55
C GLY A 221 -0.81 16.63 7.88
#